data_AF-A0A349MJN1-F1
#
_entry.id   AF-A0A349MJN1-F1
#
_cell.length_a   1.000
_cell.length_b   1.000
_cell.length_c   1.000
_cell.angle_alpha   90.00
_cell.angle_beta   90.00
_cell.angle_gamma   90.00
#
_symmetry.space_group_name_H-M   'P 1'
#
loop_
_entity.id
_entity.type
_entity.pdbx_description
1 polymer ?
#
loop_
_entity_poly.entity_id
_entity_poly.type
_entity_poly.pdbx_seq_one_letter_code
_entity_poly.pdbx_strand_id
1 'polypeptide(L)'
;MQSHGDQDTAQEDLAAWNAPDAVVAAMARSEEEDACIVWPENESVLRLFLRLQTAWRDTGLDYPSVRVVMESLGRWPDDACFADIQAMEYAVLDEWRSEP
;
A
#
# COMPACT_ATOMS: atom_id res chain seq x y z
N MET A 1 -8.11 -19.27 -0.20
CA MET A 1 -8.86 -18.39 -1.12
C MET A 1 -7.81 -17.71 -1.97
N GLN A 2 -7.52 -18.26 -3.14
CA GLN A 2 -6.51 -17.72 -4.04
C GLN A 2 -7.16 -16.59 -4.85
N SER A 3 -6.66 -15.37 -4.67
CA SER A 3 -6.90 -14.28 -5.61
C SER A 3 -6.11 -14.60 -6.88
N HIS A 4 -6.80 -15.07 -7.92
CA HIS A 4 -6.27 -15.28 -9.28
C HIS A 4 -7.13 -14.50 -10.31
N GLY A 5 -7.95 -13.55 -9.85
CA GLY A 5 -8.97 -12.91 -10.67
C GLY A 5 -8.65 -11.50 -11.18
N ASP A 6 -7.53 -10.90 -10.74
CA ASP A 6 -7.21 -9.49 -11.03
C ASP A 6 -6.07 -9.31 -12.07
N GLN A 7 -5.34 -10.39 -12.40
CA GLN A 7 -4.19 -10.30 -13.31
C GLN A 7 -4.59 -10.37 -14.79
N ASP A 8 -5.69 -11.04 -15.11
CA ASP A 8 -6.22 -11.09 -16.48
C ASP A 8 -6.76 -9.71 -16.90
N THR A 9 -7.40 -8.97 -15.99
CA THR A 9 -8.17 -7.76 -16.35
C THR A 9 -7.31 -6.60 -16.81
N ALA A 10 -6.19 -6.31 -16.14
CA ALA A 10 -5.32 -5.18 -16.49
C ALA A 10 -4.56 -5.41 -17.82
N GLN A 11 -4.13 -6.66 -18.06
CA GLN A 11 -3.47 -7.04 -19.31
C GLN A 11 -4.47 -7.07 -20.49
N GLU A 12 -5.69 -7.55 -20.25
CA GLU A 12 -6.79 -7.52 -21.22
C GLU A 12 -7.20 -6.09 -21.56
N ASP A 13 -7.26 -5.18 -20.59
CA ASP A 13 -7.59 -3.77 -20.81
C ASP A 13 -6.55 -3.06 -21.66
N LEU A 14 -5.26 -3.29 -21.41
CA LEU A 14 -4.19 -2.74 -22.25
C LEU A 14 -4.23 -3.28 -23.69
N ALA A 15 -4.49 -4.58 -23.84
CA ALA A 15 -4.67 -5.19 -25.15
C ALA A 15 -5.90 -4.61 -25.88
N ALA A 16 -7.00 -4.38 -25.17
CA ALA A 16 -8.20 -3.74 -25.70
C ALA A 16 -7.95 -2.30 -26.17
N TRP A 17 -6.96 -1.63 -25.57
CA TRP A 17 -6.54 -0.26 -25.93
C TRP A 17 -5.45 -0.24 -27.01
N ASN A 18 -5.10 -1.39 -27.60
CA ASN A 18 -4.02 -1.56 -28.58
C ASN A 18 -2.66 -1.06 -28.07
N ALA A 19 -2.38 -1.26 -26.78
CA ALA A 19 -1.04 -0.99 -26.25
C ALA A 19 0.00 -1.85 -26.99
N PRO A 20 1.19 -1.30 -27.32
CA PRO A 20 2.27 -2.10 -27.90
C PRO A 20 2.66 -3.26 -26.98
N ASP A 21 3.00 -4.42 -27.55
CA ASP A 21 3.41 -5.61 -26.79
C ASP A 21 4.54 -5.34 -25.78
N ALA A 22 5.44 -4.40 -26.11
CA ALA A 22 6.51 -3.95 -25.22
C ALA A 22 5.98 -3.27 -23.94
N VAL A 23 4.87 -2.55 -24.02
CA VAL A 23 4.21 -1.89 -22.87
C VAL A 23 3.51 -2.92 -22.00
N VAL A 24 2.80 -3.87 -22.62
CA VAL A 24 2.13 -4.98 -21.91
C VAL A 24 3.16 -5.82 -21.15
N ALA A 25 4.27 -6.18 -21.80
CA ALA A 25 5.35 -6.96 -21.20
C ALA A 25 6.11 -6.18 -20.11
N ALA A 26 6.22 -4.86 -20.24
CA ALA A 26 6.84 -4.01 -19.21
C ALA A 26 5.96 -3.93 -17.96
N MET A 27 4.64 -3.80 -18.11
CA MET A 27 3.72 -3.75 -16.98
C MET A 27 3.69 -5.09 -16.24
N ALA A 28 3.58 -6.22 -16.95
CA ALA A 28 3.64 -7.54 -16.35
C ALA A 28 4.93 -7.78 -15.55
N ARG A 29 6.06 -7.26 -16.03
CA ARG A 29 7.34 -7.35 -15.31
C ARG A 29 7.38 -6.47 -14.07
N SER A 30 6.91 -5.22 -14.16
CA SER A 30 6.82 -4.31 -13.00
C SER A 30 5.97 -4.94 -11.89
N GLU A 31 4.82 -5.51 -12.25
CA GLU A 31 3.93 -6.13 -11.26
C GLU A 31 4.56 -7.33 -10.55
N GLU A 32 5.39 -8.11 -11.25
CA GLU A 32 6.11 -9.25 -10.66
C GLU A 32 7.29 -8.78 -9.78
N GLU A 33 7.97 -7.70 -10.16
CA GLU A 33 9.04 -7.07 -9.38
C GLU A 33 8.49 -6.36 -8.13
N ASP A 34 7.28 -5.79 -8.20
CA ASP A 34 6.62 -5.05 -7.11
C ASP A 34 5.75 -5.93 -6.19
N ALA A 35 5.65 -7.24 -6.49
CA ALA A 35 4.86 -8.17 -5.69
C ALA A 35 5.50 -8.41 -4.32
N CYS A 36 4.79 -8.05 -3.23
CA CYS A 36 5.21 -8.35 -1.87
C CYS A 36 4.25 -9.32 -1.17
N ILE A 37 4.80 -10.20 -0.32
CA ILE A 37 4.03 -11.11 0.52
C ILE A 37 3.78 -10.43 1.87
N VAL A 38 2.52 -10.39 2.28
CA VAL A 38 2.10 -9.86 3.57
C VAL A 38 1.74 -11.02 4.48
N TRP A 39 2.39 -11.09 5.65
CA TRP A 39 2.05 -12.06 6.68
C TRP A 39 0.65 -11.77 7.25
N PRO A 40 -0.16 -12.81 7.57
CA PRO A 40 -1.54 -12.62 8.04
C PRO A 40 -1.68 -11.68 9.24
N GLU A 41 -0.71 -11.69 10.14
CA GLU A 41 -0.67 -10.85 11.33
C GLU A 41 -0.56 -9.36 10.97
N ASN A 42 0.10 -9.04 9.85
CA ASN A 42 0.36 -7.68 9.39
C ASN A 42 -0.74 -7.14 8.47
N GLU A 43 -1.66 -7.98 7.99
CA GLU A 43 -2.69 -7.57 7.03
C GLU A 43 -3.57 -6.45 7.57
N SER A 44 -3.90 -6.50 8.86
CA SER A 44 -4.79 -5.52 9.48
C SER A 44 -4.15 -4.14 9.64
N VAL A 45 -2.85 -4.08 9.96
CA VAL A 45 -2.12 -2.82 10.05
C VAL A 45 -1.81 -2.26 8.66
N LEU A 46 -1.44 -3.10 7.70
CA LEU A 46 -1.21 -2.66 6.33
C LEU A 46 -2.47 -2.01 5.73
N ARG A 47 -3.63 -2.62 5.93
CA ARG A 47 -4.91 -2.03 5.48
C ARG A 47 -5.23 -0.70 6.15
N LEU A 48 -4.88 -0.54 7.42
CA LEU A 48 -5.03 0.74 8.10
C LEU A 48 -4.07 1.77 7.49
N PHE A 49 -2.79 1.43 7.34
CA PHE A 49 -1.76 2.29 6.76
C PHE A 49 -2.14 2.78 5.36
N LEU A 50 -2.64 1.90 4.49
CA LEU A 50 -3.12 2.24 3.15
C LEU A 50 -4.33 3.18 3.15
N ARG A 51 -5.06 3.31 4.27
CA ARG A 51 -6.16 4.29 4.43
C ARG A 51 -5.69 5.65 4.93
N LEU A 52 -4.42 5.79 5.32
CA LEU A 52 -3.83 7.02 5.84
C LEU A 52 -3.25 7.92 4.73
N GLN A 53 -3.59 7.67 3.47
CA GLN A 53 -3.07 8.43 2.32
C GLN A 53 -3.19 9.95 2.48
N THR A 54 -4.29 10.43 3.06
CA THR A 54 -4.55 11.87 3.26
C THR A 54 -3.97 12.43 4.56
N ALA A 55 -3.40 11.58 5.42
CA ALA A 55 -2.83 11.98 6.70
C ALA A 55 -1.33 12.27 6.63
N TRP A 56 -0.69 12.09 5.48
CA TRP A 56 0.73 12.36 5.28
C TRP A 56 1.04 13.86 5.19
N ARG A 57 2.14 14.25 5.83
CA ARG A 57 2.83 15.53 5.70
C ARG A 57 4.25 15.27 5.24
N ASP A 58 4.96 16.34 4.88
CA ASP A 58 6.35 16.27 4.40
C ASP A 58 7.31 15.57 5.39
N THR A 59 6.99 15.56 6.68
CA THR A 59 7.82 14.95 7.74
C THR A 59 7.30 13.63 8.27
N GLY A 60 6.18 13.11 7.77
CA GLY A 60 5.54 11.91 8.29
C GLY A 60 4.01 12.03 8.46
N LEU A 61 3.44 11.07 9.18
CA LEU A 61 2.01 10.98 9.47
C LEU A 61 1.59 12.00 10.53
N ASP A 62 0.47 12.67 10.27
CA ASP A 62 -0.24 13.50 11.24
C ASP A 62 -1.04 12.61 12.20
N TYR A 63 -0.44 12.18 13.31
CA TYR A 63 -1.05 11.28 14.29
C TYR A 63 -2.44 11.70 14.82
N PRO A 64 -2.73 12.98 15.04
CA PRO A 64 -4.10 13.46 15.23
C PRO A 64 -5.08 13.01 14.14
N SER A 65 -4.69 13.11 12.87
CA SER A 65 -5.49 12.67 11.71
C SER A 65 -5.58 11.15 11.64
N VAL A 66 -4.50 10.43 11.97
CA VAL A 66 -4.50 8.95 12.08
C VAL A 66 -5.56 8.49 13.09
N ARG A 67 -5.62 9.13 14.27
CA ARG A 67 -6.65 8.83 15.27
C ARG A 67 -8.06 9.01 14.73
N VAL A 68 -8.33 10.11 14.01
CA VAL A 68 -9.65 10.36 13.40
C VAL A 68 -10.02 9.26 12.40
N VAL A 69 -9.08 8.83 11.57
CA VAL A 69 -9.31 7.72 10.62
C VAL A 69 -9.64 6.43 11.39
N MET A 70 -8.90 6.11 12.45
CA MET A 70 -9.17 4.91 13.26
C MET A 70 -10.54 4.95 13.93
N GLU A 71 -10.91 6.09 14.53
CA GLU A 71 -12.22 6.31 15.13
C GLU A 71 -13.34 6.12 14.10
N SER A 72 -13.17 6.65 12.88
CA SER A 72 -14.15 6.49 11.79
C SER A 72 -14.36 5.04 11.35
N LEU A 73 -13.34 4.19 11.56
CA LEU A 73 -13.39 2.75 11.29
C LEU A 73 -13.91 1.93 12.47
N GLY A 74 -14.33 2.58 13.56
CA GLY A 74 -14.74 1.89 14.79
C GLY A 74 -13.59 1.17 15.50
N ARG A 75 -12.34 1.55 15.21
CA ARG A 75 -11.15 1.00 15.86
C ARG A 75 -10.65 2.01 16.89
N TRP A 76 -10.58 1.58 18.15
CA TRP A 76 -9.86 2.33 19.16
C TRP A 76 -8.38 2.06 19.01
N PRO A 77 -7.53 3.09 18.93
CA PRO A 77 -6.10 2.87 18.93
C PRO A 77 -5.64 2.28 20.26
N ASP A 78 -4.87 1.22 20.18
CA ASP A 78 -4.00 0.76 21.26
C ASP A 78 -2.54 1.03 20.92
N ASP A 79 -1.68 0.92 21.93
CA ASP A 79 -0.25 1.22 21.80
C ASP A 79 0.44 0.30 20.78
N ALA A 80 -0.04 -0.94 20.64
CA ALA A 80 0.51 -1.91 19.69
C ALA A 80 0.21 -1.50 18.24
N CYS A 81 -1.04 -1.14 17.95
CA CYS A 81 -1.44 -0.68 16.62
C CYS A 81 -0.70 0.60 16.22
N PHE A 82 -0.49 1.52 17.18
CA PHE A 82 0.34 2.68 16.92
C PHE A 82 1.78 2.29 16.58
N ALA A 83 2.41 1.44 17.41
CA ALA A 83 3.79 1.00 17.18
C ALA A 83 3.99 0.38 15.79
N ASP A 84 3.04 -0.45 15.34
CA ASP A 84 3.09 -1.05 14.01
C ASP A 84 2.96 -0.01 12.89
N ILE A 85 2.08 1.00 13.06
CA ILE A 85 1.99 2.12 12.12
C ILE A 85 3.28 2.95 12.09
N GLN A 86 3.92 3.21 13.24
CA GLN A 86 5.18 3.94 13.27
C GLN A 86 6.30 3.16 12.58
N ALA A 87 6.31 1.83 12.70
CA ALA A 87 7.28 0.98 12.01
C ALA A 87 7.12 1.08 10.48
N MET A 88 5.89 1.09 9.98
CA MET A 88 5.62 1.29 8.55
C MET A 88 5.97 2.71 8.09
N GLU A 89 5.62 3.73 8.88
CA GLU A 89 5.99 5.12 8.60
C GLU A 89 7.51 5.28 8.49
N TYR A 90 8.25 4.70 9.45
CA TYR A 90 9.71 4.75 9.47
C TYR A 90 10.29 4.15 8.19
N ALA A 91 9.80 2.99 7.75
CA ALA A 91 10.27 2.34 6.53
C ALA A 91 10.04 3.22 5.28
N VAL A 92 8.88 3.88 5.16
CA VAL A 92 8.60 4.81 4.05
C VAL A 92 9.52 6.02 4.09
N LEU A 93 9.72 6.61 5.26
CA LEU A 93 10.61 7.76 5.42
C LEU A 93 12.08 7.42 5.15
N ASP A 94 12.49 6.19 5.44
CA ASP A 94 13.83 5.69 5.13
C ASP A 94 14.04 5.54 3.62
N GLU A 95 13.05 5.01 2.91
CA GLU A 95 13.06 4.90 1.44
C GLU A 95 13.11 6.29 0.79
N TRP A 96 12.23 7.21 1.19
CA TRP A 96 12.21 8.58 0.64
C TRP A 96 13.51 9.36 0.86
N ARG A 97 14.26 9.05 1.92
CA ARG A 97 15.59 9.66 2.16
C ARG A 97 16.67 9.02 1.31
N SER A 98 16.45 7.78 0.85
CA SER A 98 17.38 7.01 0.04
C SER A 98 17.21 7.29 -1.46
N GLU A 99 16.04 7.80 -1.86
CA GLU A 99 15.80 8.31 -3.22
C GLU A 99 16.54 9.66 -3.44
N PRO A 100 17.37 9.78 -4.51
CA PRO A 100 18.18 10.98 -4.79
C PRO A 100 17.44 12.17 -5.40
#